data_AF-A0A842TMX1-F1
#
_entry.id   AF-A0A842TMX1-F1
#
_cell.length_a   1.000
_cell.length_b   1.000
_cell.length_c   1.000
_cell.angle_alpha   90.00
_cell.angle_beta   90.00
_cell.angle_gamma   90.00
#
_symmetry.space_group_name_H-M   'P 1'
#
loop_
_entity.id
_entity.type
_entity.pdbx_description
1 polymer ?
#
loop_
_entity_poly.entity_id
_entity_poly.type
_entity_poly.pdbx_seq_one_letter_code
_entity_poly.pdbx_strand_id
1 'polypeptide(L)'
;MKKINKIEVRNMAKAPQVITKTALRRLMKVEAGASIVAADAVLSLMDYLQDLAVDITKKALELAKHAKRKTISKSDIKLAIRAIED
;
A
#
# COMPACT_ATOMS: atom_id res chain seq x y z
N MET A 1 -1.76 -23.12 -16.31
CA MET A 1 -0.81 -22.02 -16.03
C MET A 1 -1.28 -20.77 -16.78
N LYS A 2 -2.17 -19.98 -16.19
CA LYS A 2 -2.68 -18.76 -16.84
C LYS A 2 -1.67 -17.64 -16.60
N LYS A 3 -0.87 -17.32 -17.62
CA LYS A 3 -0.07 -16.09 -17.66
C LYS A 3 -1.05 -14.93 -17.66
N ILE A 4 -1.27 -14.34 -16.49
CA ILE A 4 -1.98 -13.06 -16.39
C ILE A 4 -0.94 -11.97 -16.68
N ASN A 5 -1.04 -11.37 -17.86
CA ASN A 5 -0.28 -10.19 -18.24
C ASN A 5 -0.67 -9.04 -17.31
N LYS A 6 0.25 -8.68 -16.40
CA LYS A 6 0.11 -7.62 -15.38
C LYS A 6 -0.07 -6.21 -15.98
N ILE A 7 -0.02 -6.07 -17.30
CA ILE A 7 -0.01 -4.80 -18.05
C ILE A 7 -1.43 -4.30 -18.37
N GLU A 8 -2.47 -5.14 -18.29
CA GLU A 8 -3.85 -4.73 -18.62
C GLU A 8 -4.68 -4.19 -17.44
N VAL A 9 -4.18 -4.23 -16.20
CA VAL A 9 -4.96 -3.75 -15.05
C VAL A 9 -4.76 -2.25 -14.81
N ARG A 10 -5.74 -1.49 -15.33
CA ARG A 10 -6.23 -0.16 -14.86
C ARG A 10 -5.73 1.07 -15.64
N ASN A 11 -6.34 1.29 -16.80
CA ASN A 11 -6.82 2.63 -17.14
C ASN A 11 -8.16 2.85 -16.40
N MET A 12 -8.09 3.27 -15.15
CA MET A 12 -9.22 3.82 -14.39
C MET A 12 -8.73 5.17 -13.84
N ALA A 13 -9.56 6.21 -13.87
CA ALA A 13 -9.25 7.51 -13.29
C ALA A 13 -8.51 7.31 -11.96
N LYS A 14 -7.28 7.87 -11.88
CA LYS A 14 -6.34 7.59 -10.80
C LYS A 14 -7.06 7.77 -9.46
N ALA A 15 -7.10 6.73 -8.64
CA ALA A 15 -7.78 6.79 -7.34
C ALA A 15 -7.27 8.02 -6.56
N PRO A 16 -8.11 8.67 -5.73
CA PRO A 16 -7.67 9.82 -4.97
C PRO A 16 -6.48 9.43 -4.11
N GLN A 17 -5.34 10.08 -4.37
CA GLN A 17 -4.09 9.76 -3.69
C GLN A 17 -4.12 10.38 -2.30
N VAL A 18 -4.14 9.54 -1.27
CA VAL A 18 -4.27 9.96 0.14
C VAL A 18 -2.91 10.31 0.72
N ILE A 19 -1.85 9.62 0.27
CA ILE A 19 -0.47 9.87 0.68
C ILE A 19 0.02 11.14 -0.02
N THR A 20 0.66 12.05 0.73
CA THR A 20 1.19 13.28 0.12
C THR A 20 2.52 13.04 -0.58
N LYS A 21 2.67 13.57 -1.81
CA LYS A 21 3.91 13.47 -2.60
C LYS A 21 5.12 14.01 -1.82
N THR A 22 4.93 15.08 -1.05
CA THR A 22 6.01 15.74 -0.30
C THR A 22 6.55 14.86 0.82
N ALA A 23 5.67 14.24 1.63
CA ALA A 23 6.10 13.36 2.71
C ALA A 23 6.85 12.14 2.15
N LEU A 24 6.33 11.54 1.08
CA LEU A 24 6.96 10.38 0.46
C LEU A 24 8.32 10.73 -0.18
N ARG A 25 8.42 11.87 -0.88
CA ARG A 25 9.69 12.34 -1.41
C ARG A 25 10.72 12.61 -0.31
N ARG A 26 10.30 13.18 0.82
CA ARG A 26 11.19 13.40 1.97
C ARG A 26 11.71 12.08 2.52
N LEU A 27 10.85 11.08 2.70
CA LEU A 27 11.24 9.73 3.12
C LEU A 27 12.29 9.16 2.17
N MET A 28 12.06 9.23 0.86
CA MET A 28 13.01 8.73 -0.15
C MET A 28 14.37 9.42 -0.09
N LYS A 29 14.40 10.73 0.19
CA LYS A 29 15.66 11.49 0.22
C LYS A 29 16.40 11.40 1.54
N VAL A 30 15.71 11.62 2.66
CA VAL A 30 16.32 11.77 3.99
C VAL A 30 16.55 10.41 4.63
N GLU A 31 15.53 9.56 4.63
CA GLU A 31 15.60 8.26 5.34
C GLU A 31 16.28 7.19 4.48
N ALA A 32 16.01 7.19 3.17
CA ALA A 32 16.59 6.22 2.23
C ALA A 32 17.85 6.72 1.49
N GLY A 33 18.24 7.99 1.68
CA GLY A 33 19.50 8.55 1.16
C GLY A 33 19.52 8.88 -0.34
N ALA A 34 18.37 8.96 -1.02
CA ALA A 34 18.35 9.32 -2.44
C ALA A 34 18.73 10.81 -2.65
N SER A 35 19.72 11.09 -3.49
CA SER A 35 20.15 12.47 -3.78
C SER A 35 19.08 13.27 -4.55
N ILE A 36 18.55 12.68 -5.62
CA ILE A 36 17.49 13.26 -6.46
C ILE A 36 16.44 12.18 -6.69
N VAL A 37 15.17 12.60 -6.70
CA VAL A 37 14.04 11.72 -6.95
C VAL A 37 13.15 12.39 -7.98
N ALA A 38 12.83 11.69 -9.07
CA ALA A 38 11.93 12.19 -10.10
C ALA A 38 10.47 12.23 -9.59
N ALA A 39 9.58 12.96 -10.26
CA ALA A 39 8.20 13.13 -9.79
C ALA A 39 7.33 11.89 -10.02
N ASP A 40 7.48 11.28 -11.18
CA ASP A 40 6.91 9.99 -11.59
C ASP A 40 7.34 8.83 -10.67
N ALA A 41 8.59 8.80 -10.23
CA ALA A 41 9.08 7.80 -9.27
C ALA A 41 8.33 7.89 -7.93
N VAL A 42 8.14 9.11 -7.41
CA VAL A 42 7.33 9.33 -6.18
C VAL A 42 5.89 8.89 -6.41
N LEU A 43 5.30 9.23 -7.55
CA LEU A 43 3.94 8.83 -7.88
C LEU A 43 3.79 7.31 -7.95
N SER A 44 4.73 6.62 -8.56
CA SER A 44 4.70 5.16 -8.71
C SER A 44 4.78 4.45 -7.35
N LEU A 45 5.67 4.92 -6.46
CA LEU A 45 5.74 4.40 -5.10
C LEU A 45 4.47 4.72 -4.29
N MET A 46 3.90 5.90 -4.48
CA MET A 46 2.66 6.32 -3.84
C MET A 46 1.49 5.42 -4.25
N ASP A 47 1.37 5.11 -5.53
CA ASP A 47 0.37 4.20 -6.09
C ASP A 47 0.53 2.80 -5.45
N TYR A 48 1.74 2.25 -5.42
CA TYR A 48 2.03 0.95 -4.82
C TYR A 48 1.71 0.88 -3.32
N LEU A 49 2.16 1.86 -2.54
CA LEU A 49 1.94 1.89 -1.10
C LEU A 49 0.46 2.04 -0.75
N GLN A 50 -0.30 2.77 -1.56
CA GLN A 50 -1.74 2.92 -1.36
C GLN A 50 -2.48 1.61 -1.60
N ASP A 51 -2.18 0.90 -2.68
CA ASP A 51 -2.75 -0.42 -2.96
C ASP A 51 -2.41 -1.42 -1.84
N LEU A 52 -1.13 -1.47 -1.43
CA LEU A 52 -0.68 -2.33 -0.34
C LEU A 52 -1.39 -2.01 0.99
N ALA A 53 -1.52 -0.72 1.33
CA ALA A 53 -2.20 -0.29 2.55
C ALA A 53 -3.68 -0.70 2.57
N VAL A 54 -4.36 -0.62 1.42
CA VAL A 54 -5.76 -1.06 1.26
C VAL A 54 -5.87 -2.56 1.48
N ASP A 55 -4.98 -3.36 0.90
CA ASP A 55 -5.03 -4.82 1.01
C ASP A 55 -4.71 -5.30 2.44
N ILE A 56 -3.71 -4.71 3.10
CA ILE A 56 -3.43 -4.95 4.52
C ILE A 56 -4.67 -4.58 5.37
N THR A 57 -5.30 -3.44 5.10
CA THR A 57 -6.47 -2.98 5.86
C THR A 57 -7.66 -3.92 5.71
N LYS A 58 -7.94 -4.39 4.48
CA LYS A 58 -9.00 -5.38 4.23
C LYS A 58 -8.74 -6.66 5.01
N LYS A 59 -7.50 -7.16 4.99
CA LYS A 59 -7.16 -8.38 5.72
C LYS A 59 -7.25 -8.20 7.23
N ALA A 60 -6.77 -7.08 7.75
CA ALA A 60 -6.90 -6.75 9.17
C ALA A 60 -8.37 -6.61 9.61
N LEU A 61 -9.23 -6.08 8.74
CA LEU A 61 -10.67 -6.00 8.98
C LEU A 61 -11.33 -7.38 9.05
N GLU A 62 -10.93 -8.33 8.19
CA GLU A 62 -11.38 -9.72 8.29
C GLU A 62 -11.00 -10.34 9.64
N LEU A 63 -9.74 -10.17 10.05
CA LEU A 63 -9.24 -10.68 11.33
C LEU A 63 -10.01 -10.10 12.53
N ALA A 64 -10.26 -8.79 12.53
CA ALA A 64 -11.08 -8.16 13.55
C ALA A 64 -12.52 -8.72 13.58
N LYS A 65 -13.13 -8.92 12.40
CA LYS A 65 -14.47 -9.51 12.27
C LYS A 65 -14.53 -10.95 12.75
N HIS A 66 -13.51 -11.78 12.47
CA HIS A 66 -13.42 -13.14 13.00
C HIS A 66 -13.39 -13.16 14.54
N ALA A 67 -12.76 -12.17 15.14
CA ALA A 67 -12.77 -11.95 16.59
C ALA A 67 -14.02 -11.21 17.12
N LYS A 68 -15.07 -11.04 16.29
CA LYS A 68 -16.31 -10.30 16.59
C LYS A 68 -16.09 -8.84 17.01
N ARG A 69 -14.95 -8.24 16.64
CA ARG A 69 -14.63 -6.83 16.87
C ARG A 69 -14.90 -6.00 15.62
N LYS A 70 -15.31 -4.74 15.80
CA LYS A 70 -15.42 -3.75 14.71
C LYS A 70 -14.15 -2.91 14.56
N THR A 71 -13.36 -2.79 15.62
CA THR A 71 -12.12 -2.00 15.65
C THR A 71 -10.93 -2.85 15.20
N ILE A 72 -10.15 -2.33 14.25
CA ILE A 72 -8.87 -2.90 13.84
C ILE A 72 -7.82 -2.59 14.92
N SER A 73 -7.18 -3.62 15.45
CA SER A 73 -6.13 -3.51 16.45
C SER A 73 -4.74 -3.64 15.85
N LYS A 74 -3.71 -3.27 16.63
CA LYS A 74 -2.30 -3.46 16.25
C LYS A 74 -1.97 -4.92 15.92
N SER A 75 -2.55 -5.89 16.63
CA SER A 75 -2.34 -7.31 16.35
C SER A 75 -2.94 -7.72 15.01
N ASP A 76 -4.12 -7.19 14.65
CA ASP A 76 -4.76 -7.50 13.36
C ASP A 76 -3.89 -6.99 12.19
N ILE A 77 -3.32 -5.78 12.29
CA ILE A 77 -2.40 -5.24 11.28
C ILE A 77 -1.14 -6.11 11.15
N LYS A 78 -0.50 -6.47 12.27
CA LYS A 78 0.72 -7.29 12.23
C LYS A 78 0.48 -8.66 11.60
N LEU A 79 -0.65 -9.29 11.90
CA LEU A 79 -1.01 -10.58 11.35
C LEU A 79 -1.39 -10.47 9.87
N ALA A 80 -2.08 -9.39 9.48
CA ALA A 80 -2.41 -9.10 8.09
C ALA A 80 -1.16 -8.90 7.22
N ILE A 81 -0.15 -8.18 7.72
CA ILE A 81 1.12 -8.01 7.01
C ILE A 81 1.77 -9.37 6.72
N ARG A 82 1.92 -10.20 7.76
CA ARG A 82 2.49 -11.55 7.61
C ARG A 82 1.72 -12.40 6.59
N ALA A 83 0.39 -12.37 6.68
CA ALA A 83 -0.48 -13.14 5.79
C ALA A 83 -0.45 -12.70 4.31
N ILE A 84 0.10 -11.52 3.99
CA ILE A 84 0.28 -11.03 2.61
C ILE A 84 1.71 -11.27 2.11
N GLU A 85 2.68 -11.38 3.02
CA GLU A 85 4.08 -11.67 2.71
C GLU A 85 4.33 -13.17 2.41
N ASP A 86 3.49 -14.05 2.96
CA ASP A 86 3.49 -15.51 2.73
C ASP A 86 2.84 -15.91 1.39
#